data_AF-A0A9D4YUF1-F1
#
_entry.id   AF-A0A9D4YUF1-F1
#
_cell.length_a   1.000
_cell.length_b   1.000
_cell.length_c   1.000
_cell.angle_alpha   90.00
_cell.angle_beta   90.00
_cell.angle_gamma   90.00
#
_symmetry.space_group_name_H-M   'P 1'
#
loop_
_entity.id
_entity.type
_entity.pdbx_description
1 polymer ?
#
loop_
_entity_poly.entity_id
_entity_poly.type
_entity_poly.pdbx_seq_one_letter_code
_entity_poly.pdbx_strand_id
1 'polypeptide(L)'
;MTTPCTPLALLACLLGALCRPVHASARDLQQAGEYDLLAGMGAAPAIEEAPAAEAPSCQSQLNYSSVFMPPQAQFAFRLYANGTRNYTCQSATLSVGPAMALLTTTGAYSCHGFFVSPFVGYNICSDPATGQPVGKLTLDTTVPGAVFVAPAPDGNVDNEPWGRFKVAADGNLPPVNYLVRYNTTGGKRPEQCTAPRGEWVLVPFTAVLDYYICL
;
A
#
# COMPACT_ATOMS: atom_id res chain seq x y z
N MET A 1 5.74 -46.42 -40.51
CA MET A 1 6.77 -45.41 -40.16
C MET A 1 6.52 -45.00 -38.72
N THR A 2 7.19 -45.69 -37.82
CA THR A 2 7.00 -45.66 -36.37
C THR A 2 8.26 -45.07 -35.76
N THR A 3 8.15 -43.88 -35.17
CA THR A 3 9.24 -43.22 -34.46
C THR A 3 9.27 -43.72 -33.01
N PRO A 4 10.34 -44.37 -32.52
CA PRO A 4 10.45 -44.70 -31.11
C PRO A 4 11.13 -43.57 -30.32
N CYS A 5 10.72 -43.52 -29.05
CA CYS A 5 11.07 -42.61 -27.99
C CYS A 5 12.58 -42.52 -27.68
N THR A 6 13.01 -41.31 -27.36
CA THR A 6 14.22 -40.96 -26.59
C THR A 6 14.04 -41.35 -25.11
N PRO A 7 15.02 -41.96 -24.42
CA PRO A 7 14.93 -42.18 -23.00
C PRO A 7 15.47 -40.99 -22.17
N LEU A 8 14.68 -40.71 -21.13
CA LEU A 8 14.97 -40.08 -19.83
C LEU A 8 16.42 -40.25 -19.35
N ALA A 9 17.08 -39.17 -18.91
CA ALA A 9 17.13 -38.66 -17.53
C ALA A 9 18.10 -39.44 -16.61
N LEU A 10 19.18 -38.77 -16.19
CA LEU A 10 19.88 -39.10 -14.94
C LEU A 10 20.83 -37.96 -14.56
N LEU A 11 20.36 -36.93 -13.86
CA LEU A 11 21.16 -36.17 -12.87
C LEU A 11 20.27 -35.25 -12.03
N ALA A 12 19.50 -35.84 -11.13
CA ALA A 12 18.88 -35.15 -10.01
C ALA A 12 19.10 -36.02 -8.77
N CYS A 13 20.07 -35.64 -7.93
CA CYS A 13 20.17 -35.93 -6.49
C CYS A 13 21.58 -35.57 -6.02
N LEU A 14 21.72 -34.40 -5.40
CA LEU A 14 22.66 -34.11 -4.30
C LEU A 14 22.82 -32.59 -4.17
N LEU A 15 21.83 -31.93 -3.55
CA LEU A 15 21.96 -30.65 -2.85
C LEU A 15 20.68 -30.43 -2.02
N GLY A 16 20.42 -31.39 -1.13
CA GLY A 16 19.41 -31.29 -0.09
C GLY A 16 20.09 -31.26 1.27
N ALA A 17 20.42 -30.06 1.76
CA ALA A 17 20.60 -29.79 3.18
C ALA A 17 20.70 -28.27 3.42
N LEU A 18 19.90 -27.77 4.36
CA LEU A 18 20.00 -26.47 5.04
C LEU A 18 19.28 -25.26 4.40
N CYS A 19 17.95 -25.30 4.37
CA CYS A 19 17.14 -24.09 4.60
C CYS A 19 16.06 -24.41 5.64
N ARG A 20 16.35 -24.13 6.92
CA ARG A 20 15.31 -23.99 7.93
C ARG A 20 14.82 -22.53 7.91
N PRO A 21 13.51 -22.26 7.88
CA PRO A 21 13.00 -20.91 8.07
C PRO A 21 13.26 -20.49 9.52
N VAL A 22 14.09 -19.45 9.71
CA VAL A 22 14.21 -18.76 11.00
C VAL A 22 12.90 -17.99 11.20
N HIS A 23 12.00 -18.53 12.01
CA HIS A 23 10.89 -17.78 12.56
C HIS A 23 11.46 -16.84 13.63
N ALA A 24 11.75 -15.60 13.27
CA ALA A 24 11.91 -14.55 14.26
C ALA A 24 10.54 -14.33 14.92
N SER A 25 10.46 -14.48 16.23
CA SER A 25 9.22 -14.27 16.97
C SER A 25 9.00 -12.78 17.17
N ALA A 26 7.75 -12.34 17.23
CA ALA A 26 7.39 -10.93 17.49
C ALA A 26 7.90 -10.40 18.86
N ARG A 27 8.43 -11.27 19.73
CA ARG A 27 9.07 -10.89 20.99
C ARG A 27 10.51 -10.37 20.83
N ASP A 28 11.21 -10.79 19.78
CA ASP A 28 12.65 -10.50 19.64
C ASP A 28 12.93 -9.07 19.14
N LEU A 29 11.89 -8.31 18.73
CA LEU A 29 11.99 -6.92 18.28
C LEU A 29 11.60 -5.88 19.35
N GLN A 30 11.12 -6.30 20.53
CA GLN A 30 10.66 -5.38 21.60
C GLN A 30 11.71 -5.08 22.68
N GLN A 31 12.91 -5.65 22.61
CA GLN A 31 13.90 -5.59 23.70
C GLN A 31 15.11 -4.68 23.47
N ALA A 32 15.08 -3.80 22.47
CA ALA A 32 16.14 -2.82 22.22
C ALA A 32 15.61 -1.40 22.43
N GLY A 33 15.59 -0.91 23.67
CA GLY A 33 15.22 0.48 23.93
C GLY A 33 14.95 0.84 25.39
N GLU A 34 15.77 0.38 26.32
CA GLU A 34 15.76 0.90 27.69
C GLU A 34 17.19 1.22 28.11
N TYR A 35 17.58 2.49 28.01
CA TYR A 35 18.73 3.01 28.72
C TYR A 35 18.36 4.31 29.43
N ASP A 36 18.52 4.19 30.74
CA ASP A 36 18.45 5.13 31.84
C ASP A 36 19.44 6.30 31.69
N LEU A 37 18.96 7.54 31.91
CA LEU A 37 19.79 8.71 32.21
C LEU A 37 18.97 9.71 33.05
N LEU A 38 18.76 9.39 34.32
CA LEU A 38 18.41 10.36 35.36
C LEU A 38 19.62 10.66 36.25
N ALA A 39 20.35 11.74 35.96
CA ALA A 39 21.21 12.39 36.95
C ALA A 39 21.47 13.86 36.55
N GLY A 40 21.06 14.80 37.41
CA GLY A 40 21.53 16.19 37.34
C GLY A 40 20.46 17.25 37.57
N MET A 41 19.87 17.30 38.75
CA MET A 41 19.11 18.48 39.19
C MET A 41 20.10 19.59 39.59
N GLY A 42 20.34 20.53 38.68
CA GLY A 42 20.89 21.84 38.97
C GLY A 42 19.87 22.90 38.57
N ALA A 43 19.49 23.78 39.51
CA ALA A 43 18.54 24.85 39.26
C ALA A 43 19.07 25.85 38.23
N ALA A 44 18.25 26.18 37.22
CA ALA A 44 18.51 27.24 36.26
C ALA A 44 17.54 28.42 36.48
N PRO A 45 17.97 29.67 36.21
CA PRO A 45 17.24 30.89 36.56
C PRO A 45 16.10 31.20 35.58
N ALA A 46 15.22 32.10 36.00
CA ALA A 46 14.07 32.59 35.23
C ALA A 46 14.49 33.31 33.93
N ILE A 47 13.90 32.91 32.80
CA ILE A 47 13.99 33.52 31.46
C ILE A 47 12.63 33.23 30.77
N GLU A 48 11.78 34.24 30.58
CA GLU A 48 11.58 35.00 29.32
C GLU A 48 10.48 34.36 28.46
N GLU A 49 9.82 35.18 27.63
CA GLU A 49 8.50 34.97 27.03
C GLU A 49 8.21 33.56 26.52
N ALA A 50 6.96 33.12 26.74
CA ALA A 50 6.45 31.85 26.25
C ALA A 50 6.69 31.73 24.73
N PRO A 51 7.34 30.66 24.25
CA PRO A 51 7.51 30.45 22.82
C PRO A 51 6.13 30.36 22.17
N ALA A 52 5.99 31.01 21.01
CA ALA A 52 4.82 30.84 20.16
C ALA A 52 4.59 29.34 19.96
N ALA A 53 3.34 28.89 20.16
CA ALA A 53 2.98 27.49 20.05
C ALA A 53 3.50 26.92 18.73
N GLU A 54 4.38 25.91 18.79
CA GLU A 54 4.84 25.20 17.61
C GLU A 54 3.63 24.72 16.82
N ALA A 55 3.62 25.02 15.52
CA ALA A 55 2.58 24.53 14.64
C ALA A 55 2.56 22.99 14.73
N PRO A 56 1.38 22.36 14.90
CA PRO A 56 1.30 20.91 15.03
C PRO A 56 1.92 20.24 13.80
N SER A 57 2.77 19.22 14.01
CA SER A 57 3.45 18.48 12.94
C SER A 57 2.47 17.96 11.89
N CYS A 58 2.91 17.79 10.63
CA CYS A 58 2.05 17.30 9.53
C CYS A 58 1.32 16.02 9.93
N GLN A 59 2.03 15.14 10.63
CA GLN A 59 1.52 13.86 11.11
C GLN A 59 0.41 14.01 12.17
N SER A 60 0.55 14.97 13.10
CA SER A 60 -0.45 15.20 14.15
C SER A 60 -1.80 15.73 13.64
N GLN A 61 -1.81 16.34 12.44
CA GLN A 61 -3.01 16.87 11.81
C GLN A 61 -3.73 15.87 10.90
N LEU A 62 -3.13 14.70 10.66
CA LEU A 62 -3.77 13.62 9.91
C LEU A 62 -4.80 12.92 10.80
N ASN A 63 -6.07 13.31 10.64
CA ASN A 63 -7.19 12.71 11.36
C ASN A 63 -8.02 11.79 10.46
N TYR A 64 -8.80 10.89 11.05
CA TYR A 64 -9.66 9.97 10.31
C TYR A 64 -10.89 10.63 9.66
N SER A 65 -11.18 11.88 9.99
CA SER A 65 -12.36 12.60 9.49
C SER A 65 -12.11 13.32 8.17
N SER A 66 -10.87 13.36 7.68
CA SER A 66 -10.53 13.98 6.39
C SER A 66 -9.65 13.08 5.54
N VAL A 67 -9.97 13.04 4.25
CA VAL A 67 -9.21 12.39 3.18
C VAL A 67 -8.28 13.37 2.45
N PHE A 68 -8.39 14.66 2.74
CA PHE A 68 -7.48 15.68 2.25
C PHE A 68 -6.15 15.63 3.02
N MET A 69 -5.05 15.97 2.33
CA MET A 69 -3.79 16.23 3.01
C MET A 69 -3.83 17.59 3.70
N PRO A 70 -3.19 17.73 4.87
CA PRO A 70 -3.06 19.03 5.51
C PRO A 70 -2.14 19.94 4.66
N PRO A 71 -2.28 21.28 4.73
CA PRO A 71 -1.58 22.21 3.84
C PRO A 71 -0.06 22.12 3.84
N GLN A 72 0.53 21.65 4.95
CA GLN A 72 1.97 21.48 5.13
C GLN A 72 2.52 20.17 4.54
N ALA A 73 1.68 19.27 4.05
CA ALA A 73 2.13 18.07 3.34
C ALA A 73 2.74 18.46 1.99
N GLN A 74 3.92 17.93 1.69
CA GLN A 74 4.58 18.22 0.42
C GLN A 74 4.24 17.13 -0.60
N PHE A 75 3.81 17.55 -1.78
CA PHE A 75 3.59 16.64 -2.90
C PHE A 75 4.92 16.05 -3.37
N ALA A 76 4.96 14.73 -3.57
CA ALA A 76 6.12 14.03 -4.08
C ALA A 76 5.95 13.67 -5.57
N PHE A 77 4.92 12.88 -5.89
CA PHE A 77 4.64 12.47 -7.27
C PHE A 77 3.20 11.97 -7.43
N ARG A 78 2.77 11.87 -8.69
CA ARG A 78 1.45 11.38 -9.11
C ARG A 78 1.57 10.13 -9.97
N LEU A 79 0.64 9.21 -9.74
CA LEU A 79 0.42 8.04 -10.58
C LEU A 79 -1.04 7.97 -11.04
N TYR A 80 -1.26 7.43 -12.23
CA TYR A 80 -2.56 7.15 -12.82
C TYR A 80 -2.79 5.65 -12.83
N ALA A 81 -3.75 5.19 -12.03
CA ALA A 81 -4.08 3.78 -11.87
C ALA A 81 -5.15 3.34 -12.86
N ASN A 82 -4.93 2.18 -13.48
CA ASN A 82 -5.90 1.45 -14.28
C ASN A 82 -5.80 -0.04 -13.94
N GLY A 83 -6.93 -0.67 -13.65
CA GLY A 83 -6.98 -2.11 -13.43
C GLY A 83 -8.36 -2.59 -13.02
N THR A 84 -8.41 -3.57 -12.12
CA THR A 84 -9.64 -4.22 -11.71
C THR A 84 -9.75 -4.34 -10.20
N ARG A 85 -10.98 -4.27 -9.70
CA ARG A 85 -11.34 -4.82 -8.39
C ARG A 85 -11.98 -6.18 -8.57
N ASN A 86 -11.54 -7.14 -7.76
CA ASN A 86 -11.86 -8.54 -8.01
C ASN A 86 -12.75 -9.07 -6.90
N TYR A 87 -13.88 -9.62 -7.30
CA TYR A 87 -14.86 -10.25 -6.42
C TYR A 87 -15.03 -11.72 -6.80
N THR A 88 -15.51 -12.54 -5.88
CA THR A 88 -15.82 -13.94 -6.14
C THR A 88 -17.20 -14.29 -5.60
N CYS A 89 -17.92 -15.14 -6.32
CA CYS A 89 -19.19 -15.70 -5.83
C CYS A 89 -18.94 -16.93 -4.98
N GLN A 90 -19.30 -16.89 -3.68
CA GLN A 90 -19.14 -18.06 -2.81
C GLN A 90 -20.40 -18.92 -2.69
N SER A 91 -21.59 -18.36 -2.81
CA SER A 91 -22.86 -19.12 -2.77
C SER A 91 -24.03 -18.28 -3.29
N ALA A 92 -24.17 -17.06 -2.77
CA ALA A 92 -25.08 -15.99 -3.24
C ALA A 92 -24.56 -14.59 -2.86
N THR A 93 -23.51 -14.53 -2.04
CA THR A 93 -22.85 -13.29 -1.62
C THR A 93 -21.56 -13.09 -2.41
N LEU A 94 -21.36 -11.87 -2.87
CA LEU A 94 -20.07 -11.42 -3.39
C LEU A 94 -19.09 -11.27 -2.22
N SER A 95 -17.94 -11.93 -2.30
CA SER A 95 -16.80 -11.69 -1.42
C SER A 95 -15.68 -11.00 -2.21
N VAL A 96 -14.76 -10.35 -1.52
CA VAL A 96 -13.49 -9.97 -2.16
C VAL A 96 -12.71 -11.23 -2.53
N GLY A 97 -12.09 -11.23 -3.71
CA GLY A 97 -11.25 -12.35 -4.15
C GLY A 97 -9.83 -12.29 -3.56
N PRO A 98 -9.04 -13.37 -3.66
CA PRO A 98 -7.66 -13.46 -3.14
C PRO A 98 -6.73 -12.28 -3.49
N ALA A 99 -6.84 -11.72 -4.70
CA ALA A 99 -6.19 -10.46 -5.07
C ALA A 99 -7.27 -9.39 -5.22
N MET A 100 -7.48 -8.58 -4.18
CA MET A 100 -8.65 -7.70 -4.11
C MET A 100 -8.70 -6.64 -5.20
N ALA A 101 -7.53 -6.21 -5.66
CA ALA A 101 -7.39 -5.39 -6.84
C ALA A 101 -6.06 -5.69 -7.51
N LEU A 102 -6.05 -5.57 -8.84
CA LEU A 102 -4.86 -5.62 -9.68
C LEU A 102 -4.81 -4.29 -10.43
N LEU A 103 -3.67 -3.63 -10.40
CA LEU A 103 -3.49 -2.29 -10.94
C LEU A 103 -2.22 -2.24 -11.78
N THR A 104 -2.31 -1.48 -12.84
CA THR A 104 -1.15 -0.89 -13.51
C THR A 104 -1.20 0.60 -13.25
N THR A 105 -0.05 1.19 -12.95
CA THR A 105 0.05 2.63 -12.74
C THR A 105 1.08 3.21 -13.70
N THR A 106 0.81 4.42 -14.16
CA THR A 106 1.69 5.19 -15.05
C THR A 106 1.85 6.61 -14.52
N GLY A 107 2.81 7.39 -15.05
CA GLY A 107 3.10 8.75 -14.60
C GLY A 107 4.58 8.92 -14.33
N ALA A 108 4.93 9.34 -13.11
CA ALA A 108 6.33 9.43 -12.68
C ALA A 108 7.05 8.07 -12.72
N TYR A 109 6.29 6.98 -12.51
CA TYR A 109 6.77 5.60 -12.53
C TYR A 109 5.80 4.71 -13.30
N SER A 110 6.30 3.58 -13.79
CA SER A 110 5.46 2.46 -14.23
C SER A 110 5.41 1.44 -13.10
N CYS A 111 4.23 1.16 -12.52
CA CYS A 111 4.13 0.17 -11.45
C CYS A 111 3.05 -0.88 -11.68
N HIS A 112 3.27 -2.05 -11.08
CA HIS A 112 2.26 -3.10 -10.95
C HIS A 112 1.80 -3.19 -9.50
N GLY A 113 0.53 -2.87 -9.28
CA GLY A 113 -0.11 -2.82 -7.97
C GLY A 113 -0.99 -4.04 -7.70
N PHE A 114 -0.94 -4.58 -6.49
CA PHE A 114 -1.85 -5.63 -6.05
C PHE A 114 -2.09 -5.60 -4.54
N PHE A 115 -3.28 -6.02 -4.13
CA PHE A 115 -3.65 -6.17 -2.71
C PHE A 115 -3.58 -7.64 -2.31
N VAL A 116 -2.85 -7.94 -1.25
CA VAL A 116 -2.72 -9.29 -0.67
C VAL A 116 -3.72 -9.54 0.46
N SER A 117 -4.30 -8.46 1.00
CA SER A 117 -5.37 -8.50 2.00
C SER A 117 -6.16 -7.19 1.96
N PRO A 118 -7.26 -7.07 2.73
CA PRO A 118 -7.96 -5.79 2.90
C PRO A 118 -7.07 -4.69 3.48
N PHE A 119 -5.95 -5.08 4.09
CA PHE A 119 -5.11 -4.19 4.88
C PHE A 119 -3.75 -3.87 4.26
N VAL A 120 -3.31 -4.67 3.29
CA VAL A 120 -1.96 -4.58 2.74
C VAL A 120 -2.01 -4.64 1.21
N GLY A 121 -1.35 -3.67 0.59
CA GLY A 121 -1.13 -3.63 -0.85
C GLY A 121 0.31 -3.27 -1.19
N TYR A 122 0.72 -3.63 -2.39
CA TYR A 122 2.06 -3.37 -2.92
C TYR A 122 1.96 -2.74 -4.30
N ASN A 123 2.84 -1.80 -4.62
CA ASN A 123 3.13 -1.39 -6.00
C ASN A 123 4.61 -1.60 -6.25
N ILE A 124 4.95 -2.45 -7.21
CA ILE A 124 6.33 -2.69 -7.64
C ILE A 124 6.59 -1.78 -8.83
N CYS A 125 7.55 -0.87 -8.71
CA CYS A 125 7.76 0.25 -9.63
C CYS A 125 9.08 0.13 -10.40
N SER A 126 9.02 0.53 -11.66
CA SER A 126 10.15 0.69 -12.56
C SER A 126 10.19 2.09 -13.17
N ASP A 127 11.38 2.45 -13.64
CA ASP A 127 11.60 3.66 -14.42
C ASP A 127 10.91 3.49 -15.78
N PRO A 128 10.05 4.45 -16.19
CA PRO A 128 9.24 4.29 -17.40
C PRO A 128 10.05 4.38 -18.69
N ALA A 129 11.24 4.99 -18.68
CA ALA A 129 12.08 5.15 -19.86
C ALA A 129 12.97 3.92 -20.09
N THR A 130 13.45 3.30 -19.03
CA THR A 130 14.44 2.20 -19.08
C THR A 130 13.87 0.84 -18.71
N GLY A 131 12.71 0.79 -18.06
CA GLY A 131 12.11 -0.41 -17.50
C GLY A 131 12.83 -0.99 -16.29
N GLN A 132 13.89 -0.33 -15.80
CA GLN A 132 14.68 -0.82 -14.67
C GLN A 132 13.91 -0.68 -13.35
N PRO A 133 14.02 -1.64 -12.42
CA PRO A 133 13.34 -1.56 -11.13
C PRO A 133 13.87 -0.39 -10.32
N VAL A 134 12.95 0.40 -9.75
CA VAL A 134 13.28 1.58 -8.92
C VAL A 134 13.01 1.29 -7.45
N GLY A 135 11.95 0.54 -7.15
CA GLY A 135 11.58 0.22 -5.77
C GLY A 135 10.14 -0.24 -5.66
N LYS A 136 9.63 -0.23 -4.44
CA LYS A 136 8.29 -0.69 -4.11
C LYS A 136 7.64 0.27 -3.13
N LEU A 137 6.34 0.47 -3.32
CA LEU A 137 5.46 1.15 -2.38
C LEU A 137 4.64 0.11 -1.63
N THR A 138 4.69 0.15 -0.31
CA THR A 138 3.84 -0.67 0.56
C THR A 138 2.72 0.19 1.11
N LEU A 139 1.48 -0.21 0.84
CA LEU A 139 0.27 0.40 1.37
C LEU A 139 -0.12 -0.34 2.64
N ASP A 140 -0.22 0.39 3.73
CA ASP A 140 -0.65 -0.12 5.03
C ASP A 140 -1.93 0.61 5.44
N THR A 141 -3.03 -0.14 5.50
CA THR A 141 -4.33 0.38 5.92
C THR A 141 -4.68 0.02 7.36
N THR A 142 -3.75 -0.59 8.11
CA THR A 142 -3.92 -0.90 9.53
C THR A 142 -3.58 0.27 10.43
N VAL A 143 -2.87 1.28 9.92
CA VAL A 143 -2.40 2.39 10.74
C VAL A 143 -3.53 3.38 11.03
N PRO A 144 -3.63 3.84 12.29
CA PRO A 144 -4.49 4.95 12.64
C PRO A 144 -4.36 6.16 11.72
N GLY A 145 -5.45 6.56 11.07
CA GLY A 145 -5.55 7.66 10.13
C GLY A 145 -5.59 7.22 8.66
N ALA A 146 -5.38 5.94 8.36
CA ALA A 146 -5.66 5.36 7.06
C ALA A 146 -7.19 5.21 6.90
N VAL A 147 -7.79 6.14 6.15
CA VAL A 147 -9.24 6.12 5.91
C VAL A 147 -9.50 5.22 4.71
N PHE A 148 -9.94 4.00 5.00
CA PHE A 148 -10.46 3.09 4.00
C PHE A 148 -11.91 3.45 3.68
N VAL A 149 -12.13 4.26 2.64
CA VAL A 149 -13.45 4.31 2.00
C VAL A 149 -13.46 3.30 0.86
N ALA A 150 -13.94 2.09 1.18
CA ALA A 150 -14.62 1.26 0.20
C ALA A 150 -16.08 1.16 0.66
N PRO A 151 -17.07 1.37 -0.23
CA PRO A 151 -16.98 1.25 -1.69
C PRO A 151 -16.54 2.52 -2.44
N ALA A 152 -16.24 2.34 -3.74
CA ALA A 152 -16.10 3.40 -4.74
C ALA A 152 -17.36 4.29 -4.77
N PRO A 153 -17.29 5.53 -5.29
CA PRO A 153 -18.47 6.35 -5.47
C PRO A 153 -19.56 5.58 -6.21
N ASP A 154 -20.80 5.87 -5.83
CA ASP A 154 -22.03 5.39 -6.41
C ASP A 154 -22.27 5.93 -7.82
N GLY A 155 -21.31 5.70 -8.73
CA GLY A 155 -21.40 6.13 -10.13
C GLY A 155 -21.25 7.65 -10.34
N ASN A 156 -21.17 8.44 -9.27
CA ASN A 156 -20.84 9.85 -9.36
C ASN A 156 -19.33 9.98 -9.54
N VAL A 157 -18.93 10.50 -10.70
CA VAL A 157 -17.55 10.85 -11.04
C VAL A 157 -17.14 12.05 -10.18
N ASP A 158 -16.95 11.82 -8.88
CA ASP A 158 -16.58 12.88 -7.98
C ASP A 158 -15.07 13.10 -8.05
N ASN A 159 -14.68 14.34 -8.33
CA ASN A 159 -13.27 14.74 -8.37
C ASN A 159 -12.69 14.93 -6.95
N GLU A 160 -13.48 14.62 -5.92
CA GLU A 160 -13.08 14.73 -4.53
C GLU A 160 -12.13 13.59 -4.11
N PRO A 161 -11.18 13.85 -3.19
CA PRO A 161 -10.40 12.80 -2.59
C PRO A 161 -11.30 11.76 -1.94
N TRP A 162 -11.06 10.49 -2.24
CA TRP A 162 -11.89 9.37 -1.83
C TRP A 162 -11.22 8.48 -0.78
N GLY A 163 -9.91 8.60 -0.59
CA GLY A 163 -9.22 7.76 0.37
C GLY A 163 -7.80 8.18 0.59
N ARG A 164 -7.32 8.00 1.82
CA ARG A 164 -5.95 8.26 2.22
C ARG A 164 -5.35 7.01 2.83
N PHE A 165 -4.15 6.66 2.39
CA PHE A 165 -3.43 5.47 2.87
C PHE A 165 -2.08 5.90 3.40
N LYS A 166 -1.63 5.24 4.47
CA LYS A 166 -0.22 5.28 4.82
C LYS A 166 0.55 4.47 3.79
N VAL A 167 1.69 5.01 3.38
CA VAL A 167 2.60 4.36 2.44
C VAL A 167 3.98 4.31 3.04
N ALA A 168 4.75 3.29 2.68
CA ALA A 168 6.19 3.30 2.80
C ALA A 168 6.80 3.08 1.41
N ALA A 169 7.76 3.90 1.04
CA ALA A 169 8.59 3.70 -0.14
C ALA A 169 9.92 3.04 0.24
N ASP A 170 10.40 2.16 -0.62
CA ASP A 170 11.73 1.57 -0.54
C ASP A 170 12.52 1.76 -1.85
N GLY A 171 13.78 1.33 -1.84
CA GLY A 171 14.67 1.44 -2.99
C GLY A 171 15.04 2.89 -3.31
N ASN A 172 15.00 3.22 -4.61
CA ASN A 172 15.33 4.53 -5.15
C ASN A 172 14.09 5.43 -5.32
N LEU A 173 12.93 5.03 -4.78
CA LEU A 173 11.75 5.88 -4.79
C LEU A 173 11.91 7.05 -3.80
N PRO A 174 11.38 8.24 -4.11
CA PRO A 174 11.34 9.36 -3.18
C PRO A 174 10.63 8.97 -1.88
N PRO A 175 11.08 9.49 -0.72
CA PRO A 175 10.42 9.23 0.54
C PRO A 175 8.99 9.77 0.51
N VAL A 176 8.03 8.91 0.79
CA VAL A 176 6.61 9.24 0.91
C VAL A 176 6.01 8.48 2.08
N ASN A 177 5.05 9.08 2.77
CA ASN A 177 4.39 8.46 3.91
C ASN A 177 2.86 8.40 3.78
N TYR A 178 2.29 9.13 2.81
CA TYR A 178 0.87 9.07 2.50
C TYR A 178 0.59 9.07 1.01
N LEU A 179 -0.52 8.47 0.62
CA LEU A 179 -1.15 8.70 -0.68
C LEU A 179 -2.59 9.15 -0.51
N VAL A 180 -3.07 10.00 -1.40
CA VAL A 180 -4.48 10.32 -1.55
C VAL A 180 -4.97 9.89 -2.93
N ARG A 181 -6.15 9.27 -2.95
CA ARG A 181 -6.80 8.79 -4.17
C ARG A 181 -7.90 9.74 -4.60
N TYR A 182 -7.91 10.14 -5.86
CA TYR A 182 -8.88 11.04 -6.49
C TYR A 182 -9.44 10.44 -7.77
N ASN A 183 -10.46 11.10 -8.34
CA ASN A 183 -11.02 10.83 -9.67
C ASN A 183 -11.25 9.34 -9.92
N THR A 184 -11.81 8.67 -8.91
CA THR A 184 -12.01 7.23 -8.96
C THR A 184 -13.24 6.92 -9.81
N THR A 185 -13.08 6.09 -10.84
CA THR A 185 -14.21 5.57 -11.61
C THR A 185 -14.22 4.04 -11.60
N GLY A 186 -15.41 3.45 -11.60
CA GLY A 186 -15.58 1.99 -11.57
C GLY A 186 -15.19 1.35 -10.23
N GLY A 187 -14.91 0.05 -10.25
CA GLY A 187 -14.57 -0.75 -9.07
C GLY A 187 -15.70 -0.91 -8.05
N LYS A 188 -16.93 -0.49 -8.39
CA LYS A 188 -18.12 -0.69 -7.54
C LYS A 188 -18.42 -2.18 -7.44
N ARG A 189 -18.67 -2.65 -6.22
CA ARG A 189 -19.12 -4.03 -5.98
C ARG A 189 -20.43 -4.26 -6.74
N PRO A 190 -20.55 -5.30 -7.59
CA PRO A 190 -21.81 -5.61 -8.25
C PRO A 190 -22.91 -5.87 -7.22
N GLU A 191 -24.15 -5.54 -7.54
CA GLU A 191 -25.28 -5.74 -6.60
C GLU A 191 -25.68 -7.21 -6.51
N GLN A 192 -25.43 -7.98 -7.57
CA GLN A 192 -25.80 -9.38 -7.69
C GLN A 192 -24.60 -10.25 -8.04
N CYS A 193 -24.59 -11.46 -7.48
CA CYS A 193 -23.62 -12.49 -7.82
C CYS A 193 -24.15 -13.30 -9.01
N THR A 194 -23.77 -12.92 -10.22
CA THR A 194 -24.21 -13.62 -11.45
C THR A 194 -23.14 -14.55 -12.03
N ALA A 195 -21.89 -14.45 -11.57
CA ALA A 195 -20.83 -15.37 -11.98
C ALA A 195 -20.98 -16.74 -11.31
N PRO A 196 -20.50 -17.82 -11.94
CA PRO A 196 -20.45 -19.13 -11.31
C PRO A 196 -19.70 -19.11 -9.97
N ARG A 197 -20.04 -20.04 -9.09
CA ARG A 197 -19.37 -20.17 -7.78
C ARG A 197 -17.87 -20.39 -7.98
N GLY A 198 -17.05 -19.60 -7.28
CA GLY A 198 -15.59 -19.64 -7.37
C GLY A 198 -14.99 -18.85 -8.53
N GLU A 199 -15.81 -18.39 -9.49
CA GLU A 199 -15.35 -17.53 -10.58
C GLU A 199 -15.17 -16.09 -10.15
N TRP A 200 -14.27 -15.41 -10.85
CA TRP A 200 -13.90 -14.03 -10.57
C TRP A 200 -14.78 -13.07 -11.34
N VAL A 201 -15.30 -12.07 -10.64
CA VAL A 201 -15.91 -10.88 -11.24
C VAL A 201 -14.88 -9.76 -11.19
N LEU A 202 -14.32 -9.44 -12.35
CA LEU A 202 -13.36 -8.35 -12.52
C LEU A 202 -14.13 -7.08 -12.85
N VAL A 203 -14.13 -6.11 -11.94
CA VAL A 203 -14.77 -4.81 -12.15
C VAL A 203 -13.71 -3.78 -12.51
N PRO A 204 -13.72 -3.22 -13.74
CA PRO A 204 -12.75 -2.20 -14.14
C PRO A 204 -12.76 -1.00 -13.21
N PHE A 205 -11.59 -0.45 -12.95
CA PHE A 205 -11.36 0.66 -12.04
C PHE A 205 -10.24 1.56 -12.55
N THR A 206 -10.43 2.87 -12.45
CA THR A 206 -9.37 3.86 -12.64
C THR A 206 -9.33 4.84 -11.47
N ALA A 207 -8.17 5.44 -11.23
CA ALA A 207 -8.00 6.51 -10.23
C ALA A 207 -6.74 7.33 -10.47
N VAL A 208 -6.67 8.50 -9.84
CA VAL A 208 -5.44 9.27 -9.65
C VAL A 208 -4.92 9.03 -8.24
N LEU A 209 -3.62 8.82 -8.10
CA LEU A 209 -2.93 8.58 -6.84
C LEU A 209 -1.84 9.64 -6.64
N ASP A 210 -2.03 10.52 -5.68
CA ASP A 210 -1.01 11.51 -5.30
C ASP A 210 -0.30 11.06 -4.04
N TYR A 211 1.02 11.07 -4.08
CA TYR A 211 1.87 10.69 -2.97
C TYR A 211 2.47 11.93 -2.34
N TYR A 212 2.54 11.91 -1.01
CA TYR A 212 2.95 13.04 -0.20
C TYR A 212 3.96 12.62 0.86
N ILE A 213 4.76 13.59 1.27
CA ILE A 213 5.58 13.53 2.46
C ILE A 213 5.06 14.51 3.51
N CYS A 214 4.80 13.97 4.70
CA CYS A 214 4.53 14.72 5.93
C CYS A 214 5.77 14.69 6.81
N LEU A 215 6.46 15.82 6.88
CA LEU A 215 7.57 16.05 7.81
C LEU A 215 7.05 16.49 9.19
#